data_AF-A0A8T5I6L2-F1
#
_entry.id   AF-A0A8T5I6L2-F1
#
_cell.length_a   1.000
_cell.length_b   1.000
_cell.length_c   1.000
_cell.angle_alpha   90.00
_cell.angle_beta   90.00
_cell.angle_gamma   90.00
#
_symmetry.space_group_name_H-M   'P 1'
#
loop_
_entity.id
_entity.type
_entity.pdbx_description
1 polymer ?
#
loop_
_entity_poly.entity_id
_entity_poly.type
_entity_poly.pdbx_seq_one_letter_code
_entity_poly.pdbx_strand_id
1 'polypeptide(L)'
;MLIPSFFAIIFAQMSARDRLQLKTTDDKKSINSIPGTERILNTLRERRVLETTRLLAALVSAILLYFISSFQTDVILGSLIIGSSIVLGLLCLLLSISLDSGEIPMRDNQFPLLSLHAPTIHHSALERVITEILVAHLDPETATYFEEWIKSLEKKVRRHTNPEEAVEYLLRILHLNSLNLLNEERMFREIKRVFKVSAVDSLKSDAKFNLKSLQILLQHTKSWQPSFFRVIDRLVGDVQRGHSSIIEDKWRMDLEIPPVASEGQTDVIAMVHNFSGKRQTIEIEIISAEGEPASQVIRLPSPSSKRLKSAVALGIEGEDIVNALTEKLDSCVTLWIGLAWPNTVSGSRPVQINLHLATGETLLSTVLHTSISAGAHAESAGYKMIDAAASVRKLALSFAE
;
A
#
# COMPACT_ATOMS: atom_id res chain seq x y z
N MET A 1 -1.33 19.26 28.58
CA MET A 1 -0.70 18.66 27.38
C MET A 1 -1.13 19.31 26.05
N LEU A 2 -1.85 20.45 26.04
CA LEU A 2 -2.36 21.09 24.81
C LEU A 2 -1.29 21.84 23.98
N ILE A 3 -0.30 22.43 24.67
CA ILE A 3 0.73 23.26 24.04
C ILE A 3 1.76 22.40 23.27
N PRO A 4 2.28 21.27 23.81
CA PRO A 4 3.23 20.43 23.08
C PRO A 4 2.68 19.81 21.80
N SER A 5 1.41 19.37 21.80
CA SER A 5 0.77 18.79 20.61
C SER A 5 0.59 19.82 19.49
N PHE A 6 0.26 21.06 19.84
CA PHE A 6 0.15 22.15 18.88
C PHE A 6 1.49 22.50 18.22
N PHE A 7 2.57 22.57 19.01
CA PHE A 7 3.90 22.77 18.43
C PHE A 7 4.35 21.59 17.59
N ALA A 8 4.02 20.36 17.99
CA ALA A 8 4.32 19.16 17.21
C ALA A 8 3.63 19.17 15.83
N ILE A 9 2.36 19.57 15.73
CA ILE A 9 1.67 19.64 14.42
C ILE A 9 2.23 20.76 13.53
N ILE A 10 2.60 21.91 14.12
CA ILE A 10 3.25 22.99 13.36
C ILE A 10 4.60 22.53 12.84
N PHE A 11 5.40 21.87 13.68
CA PHE A 11 6.68 21.30 13.29
C PHE A 11 6.52 20.24 12.19
N ALA A 12 5.56 19.33 12.33
CA ALA A 12 5.25 18.32 11.32
C ALA A 12 4.87 18.97 9.97
N GLN A 13 4.04 20.01 9.98
CA GLN A 13 3.66 20.72 8.75
C GLN A 13 4.85 21.45 8.11
N MET A 14 5.70 22.10 8.90
CA MET A 14 6.91 22.77 8.38
C MET A 14 7.90 21.74 7.84
N SER A 15 8.15 20.66 8.57
CA SER A 15 9.06 19.60 8.15
C SER A 15 8.57 18.88 6.89
N ALA A 16 7.28 18.55 6.80
CA ALA A 16 6.71 17.96 5.59
C ALA A 16 6.85 18.89 4.38
N ARG A 17 6.57 20.19 4.54
CA ARG A 17 6.74 21.17 3.45
C ARG A 17 8.20 21.30 3.02
N ASP A 18 9.13 21.39 3.97
CA ASP A 18 10.56 21.51 3.67
C ASP A 18 11.07 20.28 2.91
N ARG A 19 10.74 19.07 3.39
CA ARG A 19 11.07 17.80 2.72
C ARG A 19 10.53 17.72 1.29
N LEU A 20 9.29 18.16 1.09
CA LEU A 20 8.66 18.20 -0.24
C LEU A 20 9.23 19.32 -1.13
N GLN A 21 9.66 20.44 -0.55
CA GLN A 21 10.27 21.57 -1.27
C GLN A 21 11.69 21.27 -1.75
N LEU A 22 12.49 20.55 -0.95
CA LEU A 22 13.82 20.09 -1.35
C LEU A 22 13.75 19.28 -2.66
N LYS A 23 12.70 18.46 -2.82
CA LYS A 23 12.44 17.71 -4.06
C LYS A 23 12.11 18.61 -5.25
N THR A 24 11.32 19.66 -5.05
CA THR A 24 10.97 20.58 -6.15
C THR A 24 12.15 21.37 -6.70
N THR A 25 13.18 21.56 -5.86
CA THR A 25 14.40 22.30 -6.23
C THR A 25 15.30 21.46 -7.13
N ASP A 26 15.36 20.14 -6.90
CA ASP A 26 16.20 19.22 -7.68
C ASP A 26 15.58 18.88 -9.05
N ASP A 27 14.24 18.77 -9.12
CA ASP A 27 13.54 18.28 -10.32
C ASP A 27 12.76 19.38 -11.09
N LYS A 28 12.89 20.67 -10.70
CA LYS A 28 12.16 21.85 -11.25
C LYS A 28 10.63 21.69 -11.36
N LYS A 29 10.05 20.75 -10.63
CA LYS A 29 8.61 20.45 -10.60
C LYS A 29 7.94 21.18 -9.45
N SER A 30 6.68 21.58 -9.58
CA SER A 30 5.94 22.21 -8.49
C SER A 30 5.51 21.17 -7.45
N ILE A 31 5.36 21.56 -6.17
CA ILE A 31 4.98 20.65 -5.06
C ILE A 31 3.67 19.91 -5.39
N ASN A 32 2.75 20.59 -6.05
CA ASN A 32 1.42 20.06 -6.39
C ASN A 32 1.46 19.06 -7.56
N SER A 33 2.57 18.97 -8.31
CA SER A 33 2.68 18.02 -9.42
C SER A 33 3.04 16.60 -8.96
N ILE A 34 3.43 16.43 -7.69
CA ILE A 34 3.77 15.13 -7.13
C ILE A 34 2.48 14.46 -6.62
N PRO A 35 2.09 13.29 -7.16
CA PRO A 35 0.87 12.59 -6.75
C PRO A 35 0.88 12.30 -5.24
N GLY A 36 -0.30 12.34 -4.61
CA GLY A 36 -0.47 12.06 -3.17
C GLY A 36 0.00 13.16 -2.21
N THR A 37 0.77 14.16 -2.67
CA THR A 37 1.29 15.25 -1.84
C THR A 37 0.18 16.16 -1.30
N GLU A 38 -0.85 16.40 -2.10
CA GLU A 38 -2.00 17.22 -1.70
C GLU A 38 -2.71 16.63 -0.49
N ARG A 39 -2.85 15.30 -0.44
CA ARG A 39 -3.51 14.63 0.69
C ARG A 39 -2.68 14.72 1.96
N ILE A 40 -1.36 14.52 1.88
CA ILE A 40 -0.46 14.71 3.03
C ILE A 40 -0.62 16.13 3.60
N LEU A 41 -0.59 17.15 2.73
CA LEU A 41 -0.72 18.54 3.14
C LEU A 41 -2.13 18.86 3.67
N ASN A 42 -3.18 18.25 3.10
CA ASN A 42 -4.54 18.45 3.54
C ASN A 42 -4.77 17.82 4.92
N THR A 43 -4.35 16.57 5.13
CA THR A 43 -4.45 15.88 6.44
C THR A 43 -3.73 16.66 7.54
N LEU A 44 -2.54 17.20 7.25
CA LEU A 44 -1.80 18.05 8.20
C LEU A 44 -2.49 19.40 8.45
N ARG A 45 -3.10 19.99 7.41
CA ARG A 45 -3.87 21.24 7.53
C ARG A 45 -5.13 21.04 8.36
N GLU A 46 -5.91 20.00 8.09
CA GLU A 46 -7.12 19.64 8.83
C GLU A 46 -6.81 19.45 10.32
N ARG A 47 -5.76 18.66 10.63
CA ARG A 47 -5.30 18.51 12.02
C ARG A 47 -4.89 19.82 12.67
N ARG A 48 -4.16 20.68 11.94
CA ARG A 48 -3.79 22.01 12.46
C ARG A 48 -5.03 22.83 12.79
N VAL A 49 -6.05 22.82 11.94
CA VAL A 49 -7.31 23.54 12.19
C VAL A 49 -7.99 22.99 13.45
N LEU A 50 -8.07 21.67 13.60
CA LEU A 50 -8.64 21.03 14.79
C LEU A 50 -7.86 21.39 16.07
N GLU A 51 -6.53 21.34 16.02
CA GLU A 51 -5.65 21.72 17.14
C GLU A 51 -5.76 23.21 17.50
N THR A 52 -5.80 24.11 16.51
CA THR A 52 -6.05 25.54 16.74
C THR A 52 -7.41 25.77 17.39
N THR A 53 -8.45 25.08 16.92
CA THR A 53 -9.81 25.19 17.45
C THR A 53 -9.86 24.70 18.90
N ARG A 54 -9.18 23.60 19.21
CA ARG A 54 -9.06 23.07 20.57
C ARG A 54 -8.35 24.05 21.51
N LEU A 55 -7.24 24.64 21.08
CA LEU A 55 -6.52 25.65 21.88
C LEU A 55 -7.35 26.90 22.11
N LEU A 56 -8.02 27.41 21.07
CA LEU A 56 -8.88 28.59 21.18
C LEU A 56 -10.06 28.33 22.12
N ALA A 57 -10.72 27.17 22.00
CA ALA A 57 -11.80 26.78 22.89
C ALA A 57 -11.34 26.71 24.36
N ALA A 58 -10.17 26.12 24.62
CA ALA A 58 -9.59 26.05 25.96
C ALA A 58 -9.22 27.44 26.51
N LEU A 59 -8.62 28.30 25.67
CA LEU A 59 -8.22 29.65 26.06
C LEU A 59 -9.43 30.54 26.36
N VAL A 60 -10.45 30.51 25.50
CA VAL A 60 -11.70 31.25 25.73
C VAL A 60 -12.38 30.77 27.01
N SER A 61 -12.46 29.45 27.23
CA SER A 61 -13.03 28.91 28.47
C SER A 61 -12.25 29.36 29.71
N ALA A 62 -10.92 29.36 29.66
CA ALA A 62 -10.08 29.84 30.77
C ALA A 62 -10.27 31.33 31.04
N ILE A 63 -10.40 32.16 30.00
CA ILE A 63 -10.71 33.60 30.14
C ILE A 63 -12.08 33.79 30.80
N LEU A 64 -13.10 33.05 30.38
CA LEU A 64 -14.45 33.14 30.96
C LEU A 64 -14.45 32.77 32.46
N LEU A 65 -13.72 31.71 32.84
CA LEU A 65 -13.56 31.33 34.25
C LEU A 65 -12.77 32.37 35.06
N TYR A 66 -11.74 32.97 34.46
CA TYR A 66 -10.99 34.05 35.08
C TYR A 66 -11.87 35.29 35.32
N PHE A 67 -12.71 35.65 34.36
CA PHE A 67 -13.67 36.76 34.51
C PHE A 67 -14.64 36.54 35.66
N ILE A 68 -15.16 35.31 35.82
CA ILE A 68 -16.01 34.95 36.98
C ILE A 68 -15.25 35.12 38.30
N SER A 69 -13.98 34.71 38.33
CA SER A 69 -13.17 34.78 39.56
C SER A 69 -12.74 36.21 39.91
N SER A 70 -12.52 37.07 38.92
CA SER A 70 -11.96 38.41 39.13
C SER A 70 -13.03 39.49 39.31
N PHE A 71 -14.24 39.29 38.77
CA PHE A 71 -15.34 40.25 38.87
C PHE A 71 -16.49 39.64 39.66
N GLN A 72 -17.00 40.37 40.66
CA GLN A 72 -18.27 40.06 41.31
C GLN A 72 -19.39 40.24 40.28
N THR A 73 -19.72 39.15 39.60
CA THR A 73 -20.73 39.09 38.55
C THR A 73 -22.10 38.80 39.16
N ASP A 74 -23.14 39.43 38.62
CA ASP A 74 -24.53 39.14 38.99
C ASP A 74 -24.89 37.67 38.74
N VAL A 75 -25.83 37.13 39.53
CA VAL A 75 -26.23 35.71 39.50
C VAL A 75 -26.62 35.24 38.09
N ILE A 76 -27.32 36.09 37.32
CA ILE A 76 -27.76 35.77 35.95
C ILE A 76 -26.56 35.70 35.01
N LEU A 77 -25.68 36.70 35.05
CA LEU A 77 -24.51 36.77 34.17
C LEU A 77 -23.50 35.65 34.50
N GLY A 78 -23.28 35.37 35.78
CA GLY A 78 -22.43 34.27 36.24
C GLY A 78 -22.92 32.91 35.73
N SER A 79 -24.23 32.65 35.79
CA SER A 79 -24.80 31.37 35.31
C SER A 79 -24.60 31.15 33.81
N LEU A 80 -24.71 32.20 32.98
CA LEU A 80 -24.49 32.14 31.54
C LEU A 80 -23.01 31.90 31.19
N ILE A 81 -22.10 32.54 31.92
CA ILE A 81 -20.66 32.37 31.69
C ILE A 81 -20.22 30.94 32.07
N ILE A 82 -20.73 30.41 33.18
CA ILE A 82 -20.48 29.02 33.60
C ILE A 82 -21.03 28.04 32.55
N GLY A 83 -22.27 28.23 32.09
CA GLY A 83 -22.87 27.38 31.05
C GLY A 83 -22.05 27.37 29.76
N SER A 84 -21.59 28.55 29.31
CA SER A 84 -20.74 28.69 28.12
C SER A 84 -19.37 28.02 28.28
N SER A 85 -18.77 28.14 29.46
CA SER A 85 -17.50 27.47 29.79
C SER A 85 -17.62 25.94 29.76
N ILE A 86 -18.74 25.39 30.26
CA ILE A 86 -19.03 23.94 30.21
C ILE A 86 -19.15 23.45 28.77
N VAL A 87 -19.89 24.18 27.91
CA VAL A 87 -20.03 23.80 26.48
C VAL A 87 -18.68 23.82 25.76
N LEU A 88 -17.85 24.85 26.01
CA LEU A 88 -16.50 24.92 25.46
C LEU A 88 -15.59 23.80 26.00
N GLY A 89 -15.75 23.43 27.26
CA GLY A 89 -15.07 22.29 27.88
C GLY A 89 -15.44 20.95 27.22
N LEU A 90 -16.74 20.73 26.97
CA LEU A 90 -17.23 19.55 26.26
C LEU A 90 -16.71 19.49 24.82
N LEU A 91 -16.71 20.62 24.12
CA LEU A 91 -16.13 20.73 22.77
C LEU A 91 -14.63 20.38 22.77
N CYS A 92 -13.87 20.87 23.74
CA CYS A 92 -12.44 20.55 23.88
C CYS A 92 -12.20 19.05 24.12
N LEU A 93 -13.07 18.40 24.90
CA LEU A 93 -13.04 16.95 25.14
C LEU A 93 -13.32 16.19 23.84
N LEU A 94 -14.39 16.53 23.11
CA LEU A 94 -14.73 15.90 21.83
C LEU A 94 -13.62 16.07 20.78
N LEU A 95 -13.04 17.27 20.68
CA LEU A 95 -11.90 17.51 19.80
C LEU A 95 -10.67 16.69 20.21
N SER A 96 -10.44 16.49 21.51
CA SER A 96 -9.34 15.65 21.98
C SER A 96 -9.55 14.19 21.60
N ILE A 97 -10.77 13.65 21.77
CA ILE A 97 -11.10 12.29 21.32
C ILE A 97 -10.90 12.17 19.81
N SER A 98 -11.35 13.15 19.02
CA SER A 98 -11.20 13.13 17.56
C SER A 98 -9.73 13.19 17.13
N LEU A 99 -8.89 13.94 17.84
CA LEU A 99 -7.46 14.08 17.55
C LEU A 99 -6.66 12.83 17.94
N ASP A 100 -7.04 12.17 19.05
CA ASP A 100 -6.44 10.93 19.54
C ASP A 100 -6.90 9.71 18.72
N SER A 101 -8.13 9.74 18.18
CA SER A 101 -8.67 8.65 17.35
C SER A 101 -7.96 8.52 16.02
N GLY A 102 -7.34 9.60 15.53
CA GLY A 102 -6.47 9.54 14.37
C GLY A 102 -5.00 9.42 14.78
N GLU A 103 -4.18 8.79 13.96
CA GLU A 103 -2.76 8.59 14.27
C GLU A 103 -1.91 9.87 14.35
N ILE A 104 -0.94 9.86 15.26
CA ILE A 104 0.02 10.96 15.47
C ILE A 104 0.94 11.05 14.24
N PRO A 105 0.96 12.19 13.52
CA PRO A 105 1.77 12.32 12.32
C PRO A 105 3.27 12.22 12.64
N MET A 106 4.03 11.59 11.73
CA MET A 106 5.50 11.61 11.71
C MET A 106 6.19 11.09 12.98
N ARG A 107 5.64 10.06 13.64
CA ARG A 107 6.28 9.46 14.83
C ARG A 107 7.46 8.55 14.48
N ASP A 108 7.44 7.95 13.29
CA ASP A 108 8.57 7.15 12.79
C ASP A 108 9.64 8.08 12.21
N ASN A 109 10.88 7.87 12.65
CA ASN A 109 12.02 8.64 12.19
C ASN A 109 12.53 8.15 10.81
N GLN A 110 12.24 6.90 10.45
CA GLN A 110 12.68 6.33 9.16
C GLN A 110 11.74 6.70 8.01
N PHE A 111 10.42 6.62 8.23
CA PHE A 111 9.39 6.86 7.20
C PHE A 111 8.28 7.80 7.70
N PRO A 112 8.57 9.11 7.87
CA PRO A 112 7.66 10.02 8.57
C PRO A 112 6.37 10.34 7.77
N LEU A 113 6.43 10.30 6.43
CA LEU A 113 5.31 10.67 5.56
C LEU A 113 4.48 9.48 5.08
N LEU A 114 4.96 8.25 5.31
CA LEU A 114 4.36 7.03 4.76
C LEU A 114 2.90 6.84 5.21
N SER A 115 2.61 7.07 6.49
CA SER A 115 1.25 6.94 7.03
C SER A 115 0.27 8.01 6.54
N LEU A 116 0.78 9.12 5.99
CA LEU A 116 -0.05 10.24 5.52
C LEU A 116 -0.34 10.17 4.01
N HIS A 117 0.34 9.28 3.30
CA HIS A 117 0.24 9.16 1.84
C HIS A 117 -0.96 8.31 1.41
N ALA A 118 -1.51 8.57 0.22
CA ALA A 118 -2.33 7.59 -0.52
C ALA A 118 -1.69 7.36 -1.88
N PRO A 119 -1.67 6.11 -2.36
CA PRO A 119 -1.42 5.85 -3.77
C PRO A 119 -2.52 6.51 -4.62
N THR A 120 -2.16 7.11 -5.75
CA THR A 120 -3.14 7.74 -6.67
C THR A 120 -2.91 7.39 -8.14
N ILE A 121 -1.75 6.84 -8.50
CA ILE A 121 -1.40 6.52 -9.89
C ILE A 121 -0.60 5.23 -9.93
N HIS A 122 -0.97 4.33 -10.82
CA HIS A 122 -0.23 3.11 -11.14
C HIS A 122 -0.34 2.77 -12.62
N HIS A 123 0.59 1.95 -13.12
CA HIS A 123 0.52 1.39 -14.46
C HIS A 123 -0.46 0.21 -14.47
N SER A 124 -1.14 0.02 -15.60
CA SER A 124 -2.14 -1.06 -15.72
C SER A 124 -1.51 -2.43 -15.95
N ALA A 125 -0.35 -2.51 -16.60
CA ALA A 125 0.39 -3.74 -16.83
C ALA A 125 1.71 -3.68 -16.06
N LEU A 126 1.90 -4.62 -15.14
CA LEU A 126 3.05 -4.66 -14.24
C LEU A 126 4.10 -5.63 -14.78
N GLU A 127 5.35 -5.18 -14.85
CA GLU A 127 6.49 -6.04 -15.21
C GLU A 127 7.13 -6.62 -13.95
N ARG A 128 7.45 -5.75 -12.98
CA ARG A 128 8.07 -6.10 -11.70
C ARG A 128 7.03 -5.93 -10.60
N VAL A 129 6.25 -6.98 -10.44
CA VAL A 129 4.94 -6.89 -9.81
C VAL A 129 5.00 -6.42 -8.35
N ILE A 130 5.91 -6.97 -7.54
CA ILE A 130 6.01 -6.58 -6.13
C ILE A 130 6.65 -5.19 -6.01
N THR A 131 7.69 -4.91 -6.80
CA THR A 131 8.43 -3.64 -6.76
C THR A 131 7.55 -2.47 -7.21
N GLU A 132 6.82 -2.60 -8.30
CA GLU A 132 5.94 -1.54 -8.83
C GLU A 132 4.79 -1.24 -7.87
N ILE A 133 4.18 -2.26 -7.28
CA ILE A 133 3.14 -2.07 -6.28
C ILE A 133 3.71 -1.43 -5.02
N LEU A 134 4.88 -1.86 -4.56
CA LEU A 134 5.56 -1.23 -3.43
C LEU A 134 5.78 0.26 -3.70
N VAL A 135 6.44 0.61 -4.82
CA VAL A 135 6.74 2.00 -5.20
C VAL A 135 5.48 2.84 -5.32
N ALA A 136 4.38 2.30 -5.86
CA ALA A 136 3.11 3.01 -5.97
C ALA A 136 2.52 3.42 -4.60
N HIS A 137 2.86 2.69 -3.54
CA HIS A 137 2.37 2.91 -2.17
C HIS A 137 3.38 3.61 -1.25
N LEU A 138 4.60 3.87 -1.72
CA LEU A 138 5.58 4.66 -0.98
C LEU A 138 5.22 6.15 -1.01
N ASP A 139 5.55 6.86 0.06
CA ASP A 139 5.51 8.32 0.02
C ASP A 139 6.55 8.87 -0.97
N PRO A 140 6.33 10.08 -1.52
CA PRO A 140 7.17 10.59 -2.59
C PRO A 140 8.64 10.80 -2.22
N GLU A 141 8.96 10.93 -0.93
CA GLU A 141 10.33 11.06 -0.43
C GLU A 141 10.99 9.66 -0.38
N THR A 142 10.33 8.69 0.25
CA THR A 142 10.82 7.31 0.34
C THR A 142 10.95 6.66 -1.03
N ALA A 143 10.04 6.92 -1.96
CA ALA A 143 10.12 6.42 -3.33
C ALA A 143 11.41 6.88 -4.03
N THR A 144 11.78 8.16 -3.89
CA THR A 144 13.03 8.70 -4.47
C THR A 144 14.26 8.05 -3.85
N TYR A 145 14.29 7.94 -2.52
CA TYR A 145 15.40 7.25 -1.85
C TYR A 145 15.48 5.78 -2.26
N PHE A 146 14.35 5.12 -2.51
CA PHE A 146 14.30 3.74 -2.95
C PHE A 146 14.87 3.58 -4.37
N GLU A 147 14.55 4.49 -5.29
CA GLU A 147 15.14 4.53 -6.63
C GLU A 147 16.65 4.78 -6.60
N GLU A 148 17.12 5.73 -5.78
CA GLU A 148 18.55 5.98 -5.57
C GLU A 148 19.25 4.75 -4.99
N TRP A 149 18.59 4.07 -4.06
CA TRP A 149 19.09 2.83 -3.49
C TRP A 149 19.22 1.74 -4.55
N ILE A 150 18.20 1.53 -5.40
CA ILE A 150 18.28 0.61 -6.55
C ILE A 150 19.47 0.94 -7.45
N LYS A 151 19.66 2.21 -7.81
CA LYS A 151 20.80 2.67 -8.61
C LYS A 151 22.13 2.37 -7.91
N SER A 152 22.21 2.57 -6.60
CA SER A 152 23.42 2.26 -5.80
C SER A 152 23.78 0.76 -5.78
N LEU A 153 22.81 -0.12 -6.07
CA LEU A 153 22.99 -1.57 -6.11
C LEU A 153 23.63 -2.07 -7.41
N GLU A 154 23.71 -1.26 -8.47
CA GLU A 154 24.27 -1.65 -9.77
C GLU A 154 25.67 -2.29 -9.63
N LYS A 155 26.53 -1.73 -8.78
CA LYS A 155 27.87 -2.26 -8.51
C LYS A 155 27.89 -3.39 -7.47
N LYS A 156 26.80 -3.58 -6.71
CA LYS A 156 26.68 -4.53 -5.60
C LYS A 156 25.90 -5.81 -5.94
N VAL A 157 25.26 -5.86 -7.11
CA VAL A 157 24.60 -7.06 -7.66
C VAL A 157 25.62 -7.94 -8.39
N ARG A 158 25.34 -9.25 -8.47
CA ARG A 158 26.21 -10.21 -9.19
C ARG A 158 26.17 -9.99 -10.70
N ARG A 159 27.18 -10.51 -11.40
CA ARG A 159 27.28 -10.41 -12.87
C ARG A 159 26.06 -11.09 -13.51
N HIS A 160 25.46 -10.45 -14.52
CA HIS A 160 24.29 -10.92 -15.29
C HIS A 160 22.91 -10.74 -14.64
N THR A 161 22.77 -9.96 -13.56
CA THR A 161 21.45 -9.62 -13.00
C THR A 161 21.26 -8.11 -12.98
N ASN A 162 20.09 -7.64 -13.44
CA ASN A 162 19.70 -6.25 -13.33
C ASN A 162 19.42 -5.90 -11.85
N PRO A 163 19.88 -4.76 -11.29
CA PRO A 163 19.50 -4.33 -9.94
C PRO A 163 18.00 -4.35 -9.67
N GLU A 164 17.17 -4.03 -10.65
CA GLU A 164 15.72 -4.01 -10.47
C GLU A 164 15.13 -5.42 -10.29
N GLU A 165 15.57 -6.38 -11.11
CA GLU A 165 15.21 -7.80 -10.97
C GLU A 165 15.74 -8.38 -9.65
N ALA A 166 16.93 -7.94 -9.23
CA ALA A 166 17.50 -8.35 -7.95
C ALA A 166 16.67 -7.89 -6.75
N VAL A 167 16.11 -6.68 -6.82
CA VAL A 167 15.23 -6.13 -5.80
C VAL A 167 13.86 -6.82 -5.84
N GLU A 168 13.30 -7.10 -7.02
CA GLU A 168 12.08 -7.90 -7.15
C GLU A 168 12.26 -9.29 -6.52
N TYR A 169 13.38 -9.96 -6.79
CA TYR A 169 13.73 -11.24 -6.16
C TYR A 169 13.85 -11.10 -4.64
N LEU A 170 14.54 -10.06 -4.14
CA LEU A 170 14.67 -9.81 -2.70
C LEU A 170 13.30 -9.65 -2.02
N LEU A 171 12.42 -8.81 -2.58
CA LEU A 171 11.08 -8.57 -2.03
C LEU A 171 10.24 -9.86 -2.03
N ARG A 172 10.38 -10.70 -3.07
CA ARG A 172 9.75 -12.03 -3.14
C ARG A 172 10.24 -12.97 -2.04
N ILE A 173 11.55 -13.03 -1.80
CA ILE A 173 12.11 -13.83 -0.70
C ILE A 173 11.60 -13.34 0.66
N LEU A 174 11.53 -12.03 0.86
CA LEU A 174 10.98 -11.44 2.09
C LEU A 174 9.50 -11.78 2.27
N HIS A 175 8.71 -11.76 1.19
CA HIS A 175 7.32 -12.20 1.21
C HIS A 175 7.20 -13.67 1.63
N LEU A 176 7.98 -14.57 1.03
CA LEU A 176 7.98 -16.00 1.38
C LEU A 176 8.43 -16.26 2.82
N ASN A 177 9.39 -15.47 3.32
CA ASN A 177 9.78 -15.52 4.73
C ASN A 177 8.62 -15.07 5.64
N SER A 178 7.85 -14.05 5.26
CA SER A 178 6.67 -13.61 6.01
C SER A 178 5.54 -14.66 6.07
N LEU A 179 5.49 -15.57 5.09
CA LEU A 179 4.59 -16.73 5.07
C LEU A 179 5.13 -17.93 5.88
N ASN A 180 6.27 -17.78 6.56
CA ASN A 180 6.99 -18.85 7.28
C ASN A 180 7.39 -20.03 6.38
N LEU A 181 7.56 -19.80 5.07
CA LEU A 181 8.01 -20.83 4.12
C LEU A 181 9.54 -20.94 4.05
N LEU A 182 10.24 -19.88 4.46
CA LEU A 182 11.70 -19.81 4.45
C LEU A 182 12.23 -19.45 5.84
N ASN A 183 13.09 -20.30 6.38
CA ASN A 183 13.90 -19.98 7.57
C ASN A 183 14.91 -18.87 7.25
N GLU A 184 15.35 -18.13 8.27
CA GLU A 184 16.29 -17.01 8.12
C GLU A 184 17.60 -17.42 7.41
N GLU A 185 18.17 -18.58 7.75
CA GLU A 185 19.36 -19.10 7.09
C GLU A 185 19.16 -19.34 5.59
N ARG A 186 17.99 -19.86 5.22
CA ARG A 186 17.63 -20.13 3.82
C ARG A 186 17.37 -18.83 3.08
N MET A 187 16.67 -17.88 3.68
CA MET A 187 16.48 -16.53 3.16
C MET A 187 17.84 -15.89 2.82
N PHE A 188 18.80 -15.88 3.75
CA PHE A 188 20.13 -15.31 3.47
C PHE A 188 20.90 -16.06 2.40
N ARG A 189 20.72 -17.39 2.27
CA ARG A 189 21.32 -18.17 1.19
C ARG A 189 20.79 -17.73 -0.17
N GLU A 190 19.48 -17.51 -0.28
CA GLU A 190 18.85 -17.02 -1.51
C GLU A 190 19.26 -15.60 -1.86
N ILE A 191 19.30 -14.68 -0.88
CA ILE A 191 19.75 -13.30 -1.10
C ILE A 191 21.21 -13.27 -1.60
N LYS A 192 22.09 -14.12 -1.04
CA LYS A 192 23.48 -14.24 -1.47
C LYS A 192 23.64 -14.76 -2.91
N ARG A 193 22.61 -15.36 -3.52
CA ARG A 193 22.65 -15.78 -4.94
C ARG A 193 22.64 -14.59 -5.89
N VAL A 194 22.00 -13.49 -5.51
CA VAL A 194 21.82 -12.32 -6.39
C VAL A 194 22.71 -11.15 -5.98
N PHE A 195 22.96 -10.99 -4.68
CA PHE A 195 23.78 -9.90 -4.15
C PHE A 195 25.22 -10.34 -3.84
N LYS A 196 26.16 -9.40 -3.96
CA LYS A 196 27.53 -9.54 -3.44
C LYS A 196 27.51 -9.41 -1.91
N VAL A 197 28.55 -9.91 -1.25
CA VAL A 197 28.67 -9.89 0.23
C VAL A 197 28.51 -8.47 0.79
N SER A 198 29.10 -7.45 0.12
CA SER A 198 28.97 -6.05 0.54
C SER A 198 27.53 -5.50 0.53
N ALA A 199 26.66 -5.97 -0.38
CA ALA A 199 25.25 -5.61 -0.35
C ALA A 199 24.51 -6.34 0.78
N VAL A 200 24.83 -7.61 1.01
CA VAL A 200 24.23 -8.41 2.10
C VAL A 200 24.58 -7.82 3.46
N ASP A 201 25.81 -7.35 3.65
CA ASP A 201 26.23 -6.68 4.88
C ASP A 201 25.50 -5.34 5.06
N SER A 202 25.33 -4.58 3.97
CA SER A 202 24.52 -3.34 3.98
C SER A 202 23.05 -3.59 4.33
N LEU A 203 22.49 -4.74 3.93
CA LEU A 203 21.11 -5.14 4.25
C LEU A 203 20.95 -5.54 5.73
N LYS A 204 22.04 -5.98 6.38
CA LYS A 204 22.08 -6.31 7.82
C LYS A 204 22.40 -5.11 8.71
N SER A 205 23.10 -4.11 8.18
CA SER A 205 23.44 -2.88 8.90
C SER A 205 22.24 -1.95 9.09
N ASP A 206 22.41 -0.90 9.88
CA ASP A 206 21.43 0.18 10.11
C ASP A 206 21.33 1.17 8.92
N ALA A 207 21.30 0.64 7.69
CA ALA A 207 21.03 1.42 6.51
C ALA A 207 19.53 1.76 6.43
N LYS A 208 19.19 2.85 5.72
CA LYS A 208 17.78 3.26 5.52
C LYS A 208 16.91 2.14 4.95
N PHE A 209 17.44 1.40 3.97
CA PHE A 209 16.83 0.19 3.41
C PHE A 209 17.58 -1.05 3.89
N ASN A 210 17.37 -1.40 5.15
CA ASN A 210 17.78 -2.69 5.72
C ASN A 210 16.64 -3.72 5.59
N LEU A 211 16.90 -4.98 5.94
CA LEU A 211 15.89 -6.06 5.84
C LEU A 211 14.62 -5.76 6.62
N LYS A 212 14.75 -5.22 7.83
CA LYS A 212 13.63 -4.86 8.70
C LYS A 212 12.79 -3.74 8.08
N SER A 213 13.43 -2.70 7.55
CA SER A 213 12.78 -1.61 6.83
C SER A 213 12.04 -2.12 5.60
N LEU A 214 12.64 -3.01 4.82
CA LEU A 214 11.99 -3.60 3.64
C LEU A 214 10.79 -4.47 4.03
N GLN A 215 10.86 -5.23 5.12
CA GLN A 215 9.72 -5.98 5.65
C GLN A 215 8.59 -5.05 6.10
N ILE A 216 8.92 -3.93 6.76
CA ILE A 216 7.94 -2.90 7.15
C ILE A 216 7.25 -2.31 5.92
N LEU A 217 8.01 -1.92 4.89
CA LEU A 217 7.45 -1.37 3.64
C LEU A 217 6.58 -2.38 2.91
N LEU A 218 7.00 -3.65 2.87
CA LEU A 218 6.22 -4.73 2.25
C LEU A 218 4.89 -4.94 2.98
N GLN A 219 4.90 -4.89 4.31
CA GLN A 219 3.70 -5.07 5.13
C GLN A 219 2.76 -3.87 5.05
N HIS A 220 3.31 -2.65 5.03
CA HIS A 220 2.55 -1.44 4.70
C HIS A 220 1.83 -1.59 3.36
N THR A 221 2.55 -2.03 2.33
CA THR A 221 2.01 -2.26 0.99
C THR A 221 0.93 -3.35 0.98
N LYS A 222 1.12 -4.42 1.75
CA LYS A 222 0.15 -5.52 1.90
C LYS A 222 -1.16 -5.05 2.52
N SER A 223 -1.09 -4.17 3.51
CA SER A 223 -2.28 -3.58 4.15
C SER A 223 -3.03 -2.64 3.21
N TRP A 224 -2.33 -1.93 2.33
CA TRP A 224 -2.95 -1.10 1.31
C TRP A 224 -3.61 -1.89 0.19
N GLN A 225 -2.88 -2.87 -0.37
CA GLN A 225 -3.34 -3.68 -1.49
C GLN A 225 -3.32 -5.19 -1.18
N PRO A 226 -4.24 -5.67 -0.33
CA PRO A 226 -4.29 -7.08 0.07
C PRO A 226 -4.65 -8.00 -1.10
N SER A 227 -5.46 -7.51 -2.06
CA SER A 227 -5.93 -8.29 -3.21
C SER A 227 -4.77 -8.86 -4.02
N PHE A 228 -3.72 -8.06 -4.19
CA PHE A 228 -2.54 -8.46 -4.90
C PHE A 228 -1.82 -9.64 -4.22
N PHE A 229 -1.57 -9.52 -2.92
CA PHE A 229 -0.90 -10.57 -2.17
C PHE A 229 -1.74 -11.84 -2.07
N ARG A 230 -3.08 -11.75 -2.06
CA ARG A 230 -3.95 -12.93 -2.13
C ARG A 230 -3.80 -13.72 -3.44
N VAL A 231 -3.61 -13.03 -4.57
CA VAL A 231 -3.33 -13.69 -5.86
C VAL A 231 -2.00 -14.44 -5.80
N ILE A 232 -0.95 -13.79 -5.28
CA ILE A 232 0.35 -14.43 -5.10
C ILE A 232 0.26 -15.61 -4.12
N ASP A 233 -0.41 -15.44 -2.98
CA ASP A 233 -0.51 -16.47 -1.94
C ASP A 233 -1.27 -17.70 -2.45
N ARG A 234 -2.29 -17.51 -3.31
CA ARG A 234 -2.95 -18.61 -4.04
C ARG A 234 -1.99 -19.32 -4.98
N LEU A 235 -1.22 -18.58 -5.79
CA LEU A 235 -0.20 -19.17 -6.67
C LEU A 235 0.83 -19.98 -5.87
N VAL A 236 1.32 -19.45 -4.74
CA VAL A 236 2.24 -20.14 -3.83
C VAL A 236 1.63 -21.46 -3.34
N GLY A 237 0.39 -21.41 -2.84
CA GLY A 237 -0.32 -22.59 -2.37
C GLY A 237 -0.55 -23.65 -3.45
N ASP A 238 -0.80 -23.22 -4.68
CA ASP A 238 -1.03 -24.11 -5.80
C ASP A 238 0.26 -24.75 -6.33
N VAL A 239 1.38 -24.02 -6.31
CA VAL A 239 2.70 -24.58 -6.61
C VAL A 239 3.10 -25.62 -5.56
N GLN A 240 2.85 -25.34 -4.28
CA GLN A 240 3.12 -26.28 -3.19
C GLN A 240 2.34 -27.58 -3.32
N ARG A 241 1.05 -27.48 -3.63
CA ARG A 241 0.15 -28.66 -3.74
C ARG A 241 0.24 -29.35 -5.09
N GLY A 242 0.85 -28.71 -6.10
CA GLY A 242 0.80 -29.18 -7.47
C GLY A 242 -0.63 -29.19 -8.01
N HIS A 243 -1.32 -28.05 -7.93
CA HIS A 243 -2.70 -27.94 -8.39
C HIS A 243 -2.81 -28.24 -9.90
N SER A 244 -3.90 -28.89 -10.33
CA SER A 244 -4.13 -29.30 -11.73
C SER A 244 -4.03 -28.13 -12.71
N SER A 245 -4.44 -26.93 -12.28
CA SER A 245 -4.34 -25.71 -13.10
C SER A 245 -2.91 -25.27 -13.48
N ILE A 246 -1.88 -25.78 -12.81
CA ILE A 246 -0.47 -25.53 -13.14
C ILE A 246 0.16 -26.72 -13.90
N ILE A 247 -0.39 -27.92 -13.71
CA ILE A 247 0.15 -29.16 -14.27
C ILE A 247 -0.47 -29.47 -15.64
N GLU A 248 -1.79 -29.39 -15.74
CA GLU A 248 -2.57 -29.92 -16.87
C GLU A 248 -3.07 -28.80 -17.82
N ASP A 249 -3.53 -27.68 -17.25
CA ASP A 249 -4.16 -26.62 -18.02
C ASP A 249 -3.18 -25.86 -18.93
N LYS A 250 -3.68 -25.39 -20.07
CA LYS A 250 -2.91 -24.54 -21.00
C LYS A 250 -2.90 -23.08 -20.57
N TRP A 251 -3.92 -22.66 -19.85
CA TRP A 251 -4.15 -21.29 -19.43
C TRP A 251 -4.65 -21.28 -18.00
N ARG A 252 -4.11 -20.35 -17.21
CA ARG A 252 -4.56 -20.09 -15.85
C ARG A 252 -4.73 -18.59 -15.70
N MET A 253 -5.86 -18.19 -15.15
CA MET A 253 -6.18 -16.79 -14.84
C MET A 253 -6.64 -16.71 -13.40
N ASP A 254 -5.83 -16.05 -12.56
CA ASP A 254 -6.18 -15.73 -11.18
C ASP A 254 -6.66 -14.30 -11.13
N LEU A 255 -7.84 -14.09 -10.54
CA LEU A 255 -8.48 -12.79 -10.43
C LEU A 255 -8.82 -12.48 -8.98
N GLU A 256 -8.67 -11.22 -8.59
CA GLU A 256 -9.10 -10.73 -7.29
C GLU A 256 -9.70 -9.33 -7.42
N ILE A 257 -10.84 -9.13 -6.78
CA ILE A 257 -11.47 -7.83 -6.57
C ILE A 257 -11.83 -7.71 -5.09
N PRO A 258 -11.63 -6.56 -4.45
CA PRO A 258 -12.14 -6.31 -3.11
C PRO A 258 -13.65 -6.52 -3.03
N PRO A 259 -14.16 -7.17 -1.97
CA PRO A 259 -15.59 -7.43 -1.81
C PRO A 259 -16.39 -6.14 -1.63
N VAL A 260 -15.75 -5.06 -1.18
CA VAL A 260 -16.37 -3.75 -0.98
C VAL A 260 -15.58 -2.68 -1.73
N ALA A 261 -16.27 -1.92 -2.59
CA ALA A 261 -15.72 -0.74 -3.23
C ALA A 261 -15.73 0.44 -2.26
N SER A 262 -14.61 1.13 -2.16
CA SER A 262 -14.37 2.22 -1.23
C SER A 262 -14.58 3.55 -1.91
N GLU A 263 -15.53 4.35 -1.45
CA GLU A 263 -15.90 5.62 -2.10
C GLU A 263 -16.26 5.40 -3.59
N GLY A 264 -16.85 4.24 -3.90
CA GLY A 264 -17.15 3.85 -5.28
C GLY A 264 -15.92 3.44 -6.09
N GLN A 265 -14.72 3.35 -5.52
CA GLN A 265 -13.50 2.93 -6.22
C GLN A 265 -13.02 1.57 -5.73
N THR A 266 -12.52 0.75 -6.66
CA THR A 266 -11.88 -0.53 -6.34
C THR A 266 -10.88 -0.90 -7.42
N ASP A 267 -10.01 -1.85 -7.11
CA ASP A 267 -9.03 -2.34 -8.06
C ASP A 267 -9.26 -3.81 -8.38
N VAL A 268 -9.12 -4.15 -9.65
CA VAL A 268 -9.07 -5.52 -10.14
C VAL A 268 -7.62 -5.89 -10.39
N ILE A 269 -7.23 -7.02 -9.81
CA ILE A 269 -5.95 -7.67 -10.11
C ILE A 269 -6.23 -8.90 -10.96
N ALA A 270 -5.56 -9.01 -12.10
CA ALA A 270 -5.61 -10.19 -12.95
C ALA A 270 -4.19 -10.70 -13.23
N MET A 271 -3.92 -11.96 -12.88
CA MET A 271 -2.66 -12.63 -13.15
C MET A 271 -2.90 -13.80 -14.11
N VAL A 272 -2.28 -13.76 -15.28
CA VAL A 272 -2.45 -14.75 -16.34
C VAL A 272 -1.16 -15.50 -16.59
N HIS A 273 -1.24 -16.83 -16.57
CA HIS A 273 -0.15 -17.72 -16.94
C HIS A 273 -0.49 -18.47 -18.21
N ASN A 274 0.48 -18.50 -19.13
CA ASN A 274 0.41 -19.23 -20.38
C ASN A 274 1.31 -20.48 -20.30
N PHE A 275 0.67 -21.65 -20.24
CA PHE A 275 1.31 -22.96 -20.20
C PHE A 275 1.21 -23.71 -21.53
N SER A 276 0.90 -23.00 -22.64
CA SER A 276 0.75 -23.60 -23.98
C SER A 276 2.08 -24.01 -24.62
N GLY A 277 3.21 -23.55 -24.08
CA GLY A 277 4.54 -23.78 -24.64
C GLY A 277 4.95 -22.81 -25.76
N LYS A 278 4.09 -21.85 -26.11
CA LYS A 278 4.35 -20.83 -27.14
C LYS A 278 3.99 -19.44 -26.63
N ARG A 279 4.80 -18.44 -26.99
CA ARG A 279 4.45 -17.03 -26.75
C ARG A 279 3.25 -16.67 -27.62
N GLN A 280 2.19 -16.14 -27.01
CA GLN A 280 0.94 -15.78 -27.69
C GLN A 280 0.46 -14.41 -27.21
N THR A 281 -0.21 -13.68 -28.08
CA THR A 281 -0.88 -12.42 -27.71
C THR A 281 -2.27 -12.73 -27.18
N ILE A 282 -2.56 -12.21 -26.00
CA ILE A 282 -3.86 -12.33 -25.32
C ILE A 282 -4.56 -10.98 -25.28
N GLU A 283 -5.88 -11.01 -25.22
CA GLU A 283 -6.73 -9.85 -25.02
C GLU A 283 -7.52 -10.08 -23.73
N ILE A 284 -7.33 -9.21 -22.74
CA ILE A 284 -8.08 -9.24 -21.50
C ILE A 284 -9.14 -8.15 -21.60
N GLU A 285 -10.40 -8.58 -21.64
CA GLU A 285 -11.56 -7.71 -21.69
C GLU A 285 -12.19 -7.64 -20.29
N ILE A 286 -12.38 -6.43 -19.79
CA ILE A 286 -13.02 -6.17 -18.50
C ILE A 286 -14.26 -5.36 -18.76
N ILE A 287 -15.38 -5.84 -18.25
CA ILE A 287 -16.70 -5.24 -18.41
C ILE A 287 -17.24 -4.97 -17.02
N SER A 288 -17.50 -3.70 -16.71
CA SER A 288 -18.07 -3.29 -15.43
C SER A 288 -19.50 -2.79 -15.63
N ALA A 289 -20.45 -3.32 -14.85
CA ALA A 289 -21.83 -2.88 -14.92
C ALA A 289 -21.97 -1.52 -14.22
N GLU A 290 -22.40 -0.49 -14.95
CA GLU A 290 -22.58 0.90 -14.46
C GLU A 290 -21.30 1.53 -13.85
N GLY A 291 -20.13 0.95 -14.17
CA GLY A 291 -18.82 1.43 -13.73
C GLY A 291 -18.01 2.00 -14.87
N GLU A 292 -16.92 2.67 -14.50
CA GLU A 292 -15.91 3.22 -15.39
C GLU A 292 -14.58 2.48 -15.14
N PRO A 293 -13.95 1.91 -16.18
CA PRO A 293 -14.43 1.83 -17.57
C PRO A 293 -15.59 0.84 -17.73
N ALA A 294 -16.58 1.20 -18.56
CA ALA A 294 -17.71 0.31 -18.88
C ALA A 294 -17.26 -0.96 -19.61
N SER A 295 -16.31 -0.80 -20.55
CA SER A 295 -15.57 -1.90 -21.17
C SER A 295 -14.15 -1.44 -21.50
N GLN A 296 -13.16 -2.25 -21.16
CA GLN A 296 -11.76 -2.03 -21.51
C GLN A 296 -11.14 -3.32 -22.02
N VAL A 297 -10.51 -3.26 -23.19
CA VAL A 297 -9.76 -4.37 -23.78
C VAL A 297 -8.28 -4.04 -23.78
N ILE A 298 -7.49 -4.89 -23.13
CA ILE A 298 -6.03 -4.73 -23.04
C ILE A 298 -5.37 -5.89 -23.77
N ARG A 299 -4.57 -5.56 -24.79
CA ARG A 299 -3.84 -6.53 -25.62
C ARG A 299 -2.37 -6.59 -25.20
N LEU A 300 -1.92 -7.76 -24.76
CA LEU A 300 -0.55 -7.93 -24.27
C LEU A 300 0.07 -9.25 -24.76
N PRO A 301 1.40 -9.27 -24.99
CA PRO A 301 2.11 -10.50 -25.27
C PRO A 301 2.27 -11.31 -23.97
N SER A 302 1.75 -12.53 -23.95
CA SER A 302 1.91 -13.45 -22.83
C SER A 302 3.13 -14.35 -23.03
N PRO A 303 4.16 -14.28 -22.16
CA PRO A 303 5.32 -15.17 -22.23
C PRO A 303 4.90 -16.61 -21.93
N SER A 304 5.59 -17.58 -22.53
CA SER A 304 5.33 -18.98 -22.22
C SER A 304 6.01 -19.35 -20.90
N SER A 305 5.26 -19.96 -20.00
CA SER A 305 5.75 -20.58 -18.78
C SER A 305 5.81 -22.10 -18.95
N LYS A 306 6.75 -22.78 -18.28
CA LYS A 306 6.75 -24.24 -18.24
C LYS A 306 5.63 -24.74 -17.33
N ARG A 307 5.09 -25.91 -17.62
CA ARG A 307 4.17 -26.59 -16.69
C ARG A 307 4.94 -27.17 -15.54
N LEU A 308 4.29 -27.25 -14.39
CA LEU A 308 4.83 -27.97 -13.26
C LEU A 308 4.65 -29.47 -13.48
N LYS A 309 5.67 -30.28 -13.19
CA LYS A 309 5.61 -31.75 -13.39
C LYS A 309 4.95 -32.47 -12.22
N SER A 310 5.14 -31.97 -11.01
CA SER A 310 4.62 -32.53 -9.76
C SER A 310 4.61 -31.46 -8.67
N ALA A 311 3.90 -31.72 -7.57
CA ALA A 311 3.95 -30.87 -6.39
C ALA A 311 5.39 -30.62 -5.92
N VAL A 312 5.68 -29.38 -5.51
CA VAL A 312 7.00 -28.96 -5.05
C VAL A 312 6.98 -28.79 -3.54
N ALA A 313 7.57 -29.76 -2.83
CA ALA A 313 7.72 -29.71 -1.38
C ALA A 313 8.97 -28.91 -0.96
N LEU A 314 8.86 -28.22 0.17
CA LEU A 314 9.98 -27.50 0.79
C LEU A 314 11.07 -28.49 1.26
N GLY A 315 12.29 -28.35 0.73
CA GLY A 315 13.50 -28.97 1.30
C GLY A 315 13.96 -30.28 0.68
N ILE A 316 13.32 -30.75 -0.39
CA ILE A 316 13.80 -31.89 -1.20
C ILE A 316 14.68 -31.34 -2.32
N GLU A 317 15.79 -32.02 -2.67
CA GLU A 317 16.76 -31.65 -3.72
C GLU A 317 16.19 -31.66 -5.18
N GLY A 318 14.90 -31.36 -5.35
CA GLY A 318 14.23 -31.14 -6.64
C GLY A 318 14.10 -29.65 -7.00
N GLU A 319 13.13 -29.31 -7.86
CA GLU A 319 12.74 -27.92 -8.14
C GLU A 319 12.45 -27.21 -6.82
N ASP A 320 13.30 -26.24 -6.43
CA ASP A 320 13.08 -25.44 -5.22
C ASP A 320 11.81 -24.61 -5.41
N ILE A 321 10.90 -24.61 -4.43
CA ILE A 321 9.70 -23.75 -4.41
C ILE A 321 10.03 -22.29 -4.76
N VAL A 322 11.18 -21.80 -4.30
CA VAL A 322 11.65 -20.44 -4.59
C VAL A 322 11.91 -20.27 -6.09
N ASN A 323 12.58 -21.24 -6.71
CA ASN A 323 12.88 -21.20 -8.14
C ASN A 323 11.61 -21.39 -8.98
N ALA A 324 10.75 -22.34 -8.60
CA ALA A 324 9.49 -22.62 -9.28
C ALA A 324 8.58 -21.39 -9.24
N LEU A 325 8.37 -20.80 -8.06
CA LEU A 325 7.58 -19.58 -7.90
C LEU A 325 8.21 -18.41 -8.66
N THR A 326 9.53 -18.31 -8.62
CA THR A 326 10.24 -17.24 -9.33
C THR A 326 9.99 -17.32 -10.82
N GLU A 327 10.14 -18.52 -11.40
CA GLU A 327 9.80 -18.76 -12.80
C GLU A 327 8.34 -18.41 -13.10
N LYS A 328 7.38 -18.80 -12.25
CA LYS A 328 5.95 -18.52 -12.50
C LYS A 328 5.63 -17.03 -12.47
N LEU A 329 6.16 -16.29 -11.50
CA LEU A 329 5.92 -14.85 -11.40
C LEU A 329 6.62 -14.07 -12.53
N ASP A 330 7.81 -14.50 -12.96
CA ASP A 330 8.54 -13.82 -14.04
C ASP A 330 7.93 -14.13 -15.44
N SER A 331 7.18 -15.23 -15.57
CA SER A 331 6.52 -15.65 -16.81
C SER A 331 5.00 -15.45 -16.79
N CYS A 332 4.50 -14.52 -15.98
CA CYS A 332 3.09 -14.15 -15.93
C CYS A 332 2.84 -12.77 -16.55
N VAL A 333 1.59 -12.53 -16.94
CA VAL A 333 1.09 -11.17 -17.21
C VAL A 333 0.25 -10.76 -16.02
N THR A 334 0.63 -9.67 -15.34
CA THR A 334 -0.17 -9.10 -14.26
C THR A 334 -0.76 -7.77 -14.67
N LEU A 335 -2.07 -7.63 -14.50
CA LEU A 335 -2.82 -6.40 -14.69
C LEU A 335 -3.32 -5.87 -13.34
N TRP A 336 -3.24 -4.55 -13.18
CA TRP A 336 -3.81 -3.81 -12.07
C TRP A 336 -4.68 -2.67 -12.62
N ILE A 337 -6.00 -2.79 -12.49
CA ILE A 337 -6.95 -1.92 -13.17
C ILE A 337 -7.90 -1.31 -12.16
N GLY A 338 -7.93 0.01 -12.11
CA GLY A 338 -8.89 0.75 -11.29
C GLY A 338 -10.27 0.73 -11.95
N LEU A 339 -11.28 0.47 -11.13
CA LEU A 339 -12.69 0.60 -11.45
C LEU A 339 -13.31 1.66 -10.54
N ALA A 340 -14.19 2.47 -11.09
CA ALA A 340 -14.92 3.48 -10.35
C ALA A 340 -16.42 3.42 -10.69
N TRP A 341 -17.26 3.61 -9.69
CA TRP A 341 -18.71 3.77 -9.84
C TRP A 341 -19.13 5.14 -9.32
N PRO A 342 -20.15 5.76 -9.94
CA PRO A 342 -20.68 7.01 -9.45
C PRO A 342 -21.37 6.82 -8.10
N ASN A 343 -21.33 7.85 -7.26
CA ASN A 343 -21.93 7.86 -5.91
C ASN A 343 -23.45 7.63 -5.88
N THR A 344 -24.11 7.66 -7.04
CA THR A 344 -25.54 7.37 -7.20
C THR A 344 -25.85 5.87 -7.19
N VAL A 345 -24.83 5.02 -7.42
CA VAL A 345 -24.98 3.57 -7.54
C VAL A 345 -24.63 2.91 -6.20
N SER A 346 -25.45 1.97 -5.77
CA SER A 346 -25.23 1.17 -4.57
C SER A 346 -25.61 -0.30 -4.80
N GLY A 347 -25.13 -1.17 -3.92
CA GLY A 347 -25.41 -2.61 -3.95
C GLY A 347 -24.32 -3.44 -4.64
N SER A 348 -24.56 -4.74 -4.79
CA SER A 348 -23.63 -5.66 -5.45
C SER A 348 -23.61 -5.44 -6.96
N ARG A 349 -22.41 -5.32 -7.52
CA ARG A 349 -22.17 -5.14 -8.95
C ARG A 349 -21.28 -6.24 -9.51
N PRO A 350 -21.69 -6.86 -10.63
CA PRO A 350 -20.85 -7.80 -11.33
C PRO A 350 -19.78 -7.07 -12.15
N VAL A 351 -18.58 -7.63 -12.13
CA VAL A 351 -17.47 -7.28 -13.02
C VAL A 351 -17.09 -8.55 -13.77
N GLN A 352 -17.25 -8.53 -15.09
CA GLN A 352 -16.92 -9.67 -15.94
C GLN A 352 -15.52 -9.47 -16.53
N ILE A 353 -14.72 -10.52 -16.48
CA ILE A 353 -13.36 -10.54 -17.01
C ILE A 353 -13.25 -11.73 -17.97
N ASN A 354 -12.95 -11.43 -19.22
CA ASN A 354 -12.79 -12.41 -20.28
C ASN A 354 -11.32 -12.42 -20.75
N LEU A 355 -10.76 -13.62 -20.89
CA LEU A 355 -9.49 -13.85 -21.52
C LEU A 355 -9.74 -14.39 -22.91
N HIS A 356 -9.32 -13.64 -23.93
CA HIS A 356 -9.41 -14.02 -25.32
C HIS A 356 -8.01 -14.21 -25.91
N LEU A 357 -7.89 -15.08 -26.91
CA LEU A 357 -6.74 -15.09 -27.80
C LEU A 357 -6.89 -13.96 -28.83
N ALA A 358 -5.78 -13.46 -29.39
CA ALA A 358 -5.82 -12.46 -30.46
C ALA A 358 -6.59 -12.89 -31.73
N THR A 359 -6.91 -14.19 -31.86
CA THR A 359 -7.78 -14.75 -32.92
C THR A 359 -9.27 -14.52 -32.67
N GLY A 360 -9.66 -14.02 -31.49
CA GLY A 360 -11.05 -13.85 -31.06
C GLY A 360 -11.66 -15.05 -30.35
N GLU A 361 -10.87 -16.09 -30.05
CA GLU A 361 -11.33 -17.25 -29.27
C GLU A 361 -11.32 -16.93 -27.77
N THR A 362 -12.46 -17.10 -27.10
CA THR A 362 -12.56 -16.96 -25.64
C THR A 362 -11.99 -18.19 -24.95
N LEU A 363 -10.96 -17.99 -24.14
CA LEU A 363 -10.29 -19.04 -23.37
C LEU A 363 -10.94 -19.23 -22.00
N LEU A 364 -11.15 -18.13 -21.28
CA LEU A 364 -11.71 -18.14 -19.92
C LEU A 364 -12.62 -16.92 -19.75
N SER A 365 -13.70 -17.10 -18.99
CA SER A 365 -14.63 -16.02 -18.64
C SER A 365 -15.07 -16.19 -17.19
N THR A 366 -14.88 -15.15 -16.38
CA THR A 366 -15.19 -15.16 -14.96
C THR A 366 -15.96 -13.90 -14.59
N VAL A 367 -16.99 -14.05 -13.75
CA VAL A 367 -17.74 -12.93 -13.18
C VAL A 367 -17.38 -12.83 -11.71
N LEU A 368 -16.91 -11.65 -11.30
CA LEU A 368 -16.65 -11.29 -9.92
C LEU A 368 -17.73 -10.34 -9.42
N HIS A 369 -17.91 -10.26 -8.10
CA HIS A 369 -18.86 -9.34 -7.49
C HIS A 369 -18.14 -8.45 -6.49
N THR A 370 -18.45 -7.16 -6.54
CA THR A 370 -18.06 -6.18 -5.52
C THR A 370 -19.30 -5.43 -5.05
N SER A 371 -19.32 -4.98 -3.80
CA SER A 371 -20.45 -4.22 -3.24
C SER A 371 -20.08 -2.76 -3.10
N ILE A 372 -20.93 -1.87 -3.61
CA ILE A 372 -20.72 -0.43 -3.50
C ILE A 372 -21.51 0.08 -2.30
N SER A 373 -20.80 0.60 -1.32
CA SER A 373 -21.36 1.24 -0.14
C SER A 373 -21.21 2.75 -0.23
N ALA A 374 -22.29 3.49 0.01
CA ALA A 374 -22.28 4.96 0.06
C ALA A 374 -21.67 5.52 1.37
N GLY A 375 -21.17 4.68 2.27
CA GLY A 375 -20.62 5.07 3.58
C GLY A 375 -19.15 4.69 3.75
N ALA A 376 -18.47 5.35 4.70
CA ALA A 376 -17.10 5.00 5.10
C ALA A 376 -17.10 3.58 5.70
N HIS A 377 -16.56 2.61 4.95
CA HIS A 377 -16.44 1.23 5.38
C HIS A 377 -15.01 0.88 5.78
N ALA A 378 -14.84 -0.28 6.44
CA ALA A 378 -13.54 -0.77 6.92
C ALA A 378 -12.47 -0.93 5.82
N GLU A 379 -12.86 -0.93 4.54
CA GLU A 379 -11.94 -0.92 3.40
C GLU A 379 -11.71 0.48 2.79
N SER A 380 -12.34 1.54 3.33
CA SER A 380 -12.17 2.91 2.80
C SER A 380 -10.71 3.34 2.82
N ALA A 381 -10.32 4.26 1.94
CA ALA A 381 -8.95 4.76 1.90
C ALA A 381 -8.49 5.30 3.26
N GLY A 382 -9.40 5.87 4.07
CA GLY A 382 -9.13 6.29 5.45
C GLY A 382 -8.90 5.12 6.42
N TYR A 383 -9.69 4.05 6.34
CA TYR A 383 -9.46 2.86 7.17
C TYR A 383 -8.22 2.06 6.74
N LYS A 384 -7.96 1.94 5.43
CA LYS A 384 -6.74 1.32 4.89
C LYS A 384 -5.48 2.06 5.36
N MET A 385 -5.51 3.38 5.44
CA MET A 385 -4.40 4.14 6.06
C MET A 385 -4.16 3.73 7.51
N ILE A 386 -5.24 3.67 8.30
CA ILE A 386 -5.15 3.32 9.73
C ILE A 386 -4.65 1.88 9.89
N ASP A 387 -5.14 0.94 9.09
CA ASP A 387 -4.70 -0.46 9.15
C ASP A 387 -3.24 -0.61 8.68
N ALA A 388 -2.87 0.08 7.60
CA ALA A 388 -1.51 0.08 7.09
C ALA A 388 -0.52 0.63 8.14
N ALA A 389 -0.84 1.74 8.79
CA ALA A 389 0.04 2.29 9.80
C ALA A 389 0.02 1.49 11.13
N ALA A 390 -1.11 0.88 11.50
CA ALA A 390 -1.17 -0.07 12.60
C ALA A 390 -0.32 -1.33 12.34
N SER A 391 -0.31 -1.83 11.11
CA SER A 391 0.50 -3.00 10.71
C SER A 391 1.99 -2.70 10.81
N VAL A 392 2.43 -1.53 10.33
CA VAL A 392 3.80 -1.02 10.48
C VAL A 392 4.19 -0.93 11.95
N ARG A 393 3.30 -0.40 12.80
CA ARG A 393 3.55 -0.29 14.25
C ARG A 393 3.72 -1.64 14.92
N LYS A 394 2.86 -2.63 14.62
CA LYS A 394 2.95 -3.99 15.21
C LYS A 394 4.30 -4.63 14.88
N LEU A 395 4.76 -4.51 13.64
CA LEU A 395 6.06 -5.02 13.22
C LEU A 395 7.21 -4.24 13.86
N ALA A 396 7.14 -2.91 13.89
CA ALA A 396 8.16 -2.09 14.54
C ALA A 396 8.35 -2.46 16.02
N LEU A 397 7.26 -2.79 16.72
CA LEU A 397 7.28 -3.28 18.10
C LEU A 397 7.84 -4.71 18.20
N SER A 398 7.45 -5.64 17.32
CA SER A 398 7.96 -7.02 17.34
C SER A 398 9.46 -7.12 17.07
N PHE A 399 10.07 -6.10 16.46
CA PHE A 399 11.50 -6.01 16.25
C PHE A 399 12.23 -5.14 17.28
N ALA A 400 11.53 -4.61 18.28
CA ALA A 400 12.10 -3.85 19.40
C ALA A 400 12.18 -4.68 20.69
N GLU A 401 11.43 -5.78 20.76
CA GLU A 401 11.66 -6.93 21.65
C GLU A 401 12.82 -7.78 21.11
#